data_AF-A0A2H9LAE7-F1
#
_entry.id   AF-A0A2H9LAE7-F1
#
_cell.length_a   1.000
_cell.length_b   1.000
_cell.length_c   1.000
_cell.angle_alpha   90.00
_cell.angle_beta   90.00
_cell.angle_gamma   90.00
#
_symmetry.space_group_name_H-M   'P 1'
#
loop_
_entity.id
_entity.type
_entity.pdbx_description
1 polymer ?
#
loop_
_entity_poly.entity_id
_entity_poly.type
_entity_poly.pdbx_seq_one_letter_code
_entity_poly.pdbx_strand_id
1 'polypeptide(L)'
;MHPSHDIRGSKSAELANQRIALCITGSVAAVKCHELARELMRHGADVRVVMTQDATRLVTPQLMHWATGNPVVSELTGKLEHVELATWADIILVAPATANTLSKVACAIDDTPVTSVISVAMGLGKLVAMVPAMHGSM
;
A
#
# COMPACT_ATOMS: atom_id res chain seq x y z
N MET A 1 9.15 18.59 7.91
CA MET A 1 9.72 17.27 7.55
C MET A 1 9.31 16.30 8.64
N HIS A 2 8.67 15.17 8.32
CA HIS A 2 8.25 14.19 9.32
C HIS A 2 9.45 13.34 9.79
N PRO A 3 9.63 13.04 11.10
CA PRO A 3 10.80 12.30 11.61
C PRO A 3 10.98 10.89 11.04
N SER A 4 9.93 10.30 10.46
CA SER A 4 10.03 9.01 9.77
C SER A 4 10.98 9.05 8.57
N HIS A 5 11.21 10.20 7.95
CA HIS A 5 12.11 10.28 6.80
C HIS A 5 13.59 10.10 7.19
N ASP A 6 13.94 10.30 8.47
CA ASP A 6 15.31 10.18 8.98
C ASP A 6 15.84 8.74 8.93
N ILE A 7 14.95 7.74 8.93
CA ILE A 7 15.37 6.32 8.86
C ILE A 7 15.63 5.85 7.42
N ARG A 8 15.33 6.67 6.42
CA ARG A 8 15.35 6.24 5.03
C ARG A 8 16.78 5.90 4.59
N GLY A 9 16.99 4.68 4.10
CA GLY A 9 18.32 4.20 3.69
C GLY A 9 19.29 3.89 4.85
N SER A 10 18.80 3.84 6.09
CA SER A 10 19.65 3.56 7.27
C SER A 10 20.19 2.12 7.37
N LYS A 11 19.60 1.16 6.63
CA LYS A 11 20.08 -0.24 6.57
C LYS A 11 20.81 -0.54 5.26
N SER A 12 20.24 -0.14 4.13
CA SER A 12 20.84 -0.31 2.81
C SER A 12 20.26 0.69 1.80
N ALA A 13 20.78 0.68 0.57
CA ALA A 13 20.30 1.49 -0.54
C ALA A 13 19.64 0.65 -1.66
N GLU A 14 19.26 -0.60 -1.40
CA GLU A 14 18.71 -1.53 -2.41
C GLU A 14 17.40 -1.04 -3.03
N LEU A 15 16.61 -0.28 -2.27
CA LEU A 15 15.37 0.36 -2.71
C LEU A 15 15.53 1.87 -2.90
N ALA A 16 16.75 2.38 -3.03
CA ALA A 16 16.98 3.79 -3.30
C ALA A 16 16.23 4.22 -4.57
N ASN A 17 15.62 5.41 -4.51
CA ASN A 17 14.79 5.99 -5.56
C ASN A 17 13.51 5.22 -5.93
N GLN A 18 13.20 4.10 -5.25
CA GLN A 18 11.95 3.37 -5.48
C GLN A 18 10.78 4.05 -4.75
N ARG A 19 9.68 4.27 -5.47
CA ARG A 19 8.40 4.75 -4.95
C ARG A 19 7.42 3.59 -4.86
N ILE A 20 7.04 3.23 -3.63
CA ILE A 20 6.18 2.08 -3.35
C ILE A 20 4.83 2.58 -2.86
N ALA A 21 3.76 2.22 -3.56
CA ALA A 21 2.41 2.29 -3.02
C ALA A 21 2.13 1.00 -2.25
N LEU A 22 2.10 1.09 -0.92
CA LEU A 22 1.73 -0.02 -0.04
C LEU A 22 0.20 -0.05 0.11
N CYS A 23 -0.42 -1.01 -0.55
CA CYS A 23 -1.85 -1.29 -0.48
C CYS A 23 -2.15 -2.29 0.65
N ILE A 24 -2.96 -1.89 1.62
CA ILE A 24 -3.29 -2.71 2.81
C ILE A 24 -4.77 -3.11 2.74
N THR A 25 -5.05 -4.41 2.83
CA THR A 25 -6.42 -4.94 2.84
C THR A 25 -6.80 -5.56 4.21
N GLY A 26 -8.07 -5.88 4.40
CA GLY A 26 -8.65 -6.31 5.69
C GLY A 26 -8.25 -7.72 6.14
N SER A 27 -7.01 -7.89 6.59
CA SER A 27 -6.50 -9.13 7.20
C SER A 27 -5.82 -8.82 8.54
N VAL A 28 -5.85 -9.76 9.49
CA VAL A 28 -5.15 -9.61 10.78
C VAL A 28 -3.65 -9.38 10.57
N ALA A 29 -3.07 -9.86 9.46
CA ALA A 29 -1.68 -9.59 9.10
C ALA A 29 -1.39 -8.08 8.91
N ALA A 30 -2.41 -7.24 8.71
CA ALA A 30 -2.26 -5.79 8.56
C ALA A 30 -1.57 -5.13 9.76
N VAL A 31 -1.65 -5.73 10.96
CA VAL A 31 -0.94 -5.23 12.16
C VAL A 31 0.57 -5.12 11.96
N LYS A 32 1.16 -5.88 11.03
CA LYS A 32 2.60 -5.84 10.69
C LYS A 32 2.95 -4.84 9.60
N CYS A 33 1.97 -4.18 8.97
CA CYS A 33 2.23 -3.28 7.83
C CYS A 33 3.05 -2.04 8.22
N HIS A 34 2.94 -1.56 9.46
CA HIS A 34 3.75 -0.44 9.93
C HIS A 34 5.24 -0.82 10.03
N GLU A 35 5.55 -2.04 10.48
CA GLU A 35 6.91 -2.59 10.49
C GLU A 35 7.43 -2.78 9.06
N LEU A 36 6.61 -3.36 8.18
CA LEU A 36 6.93 -3.54 6.76
C LEU A 36 7.25 -2.20 6.08
N ALA A 37 6.40 -1.18 6.26
CA ALA A 37 6.60 0.14 5.68
C ALA A 37 7.92 0.76 6.16
N ARG A 38 8.20 0.70 7.46
CA ARG A 38 9.46 1.20 8.01
C ARG A 38 10.66 0.42 7.48
N GLU A 39 10.54 -0.89 7.33
CA GLU A 39 11.62 -1.71 6.79
C GLU A 39 11.93 -1.34 5.33
N LEU A 40 10.91 -1.23 4.47
CA LEU A 40 11.09 -0.75 3.10
C LEU A 40 11.78 0.62 3.05
N MET A 41 11.40 1.55 3.95
CA MET A 41 12.05 2.85 4.07
C MET A 41 13.52 2.72 4.49
N ARG A 42 13.85 1.87 5.47
CA ARG A 42 15.25 1.63 5.90
C ARG A 42 16.15 1.10 4.78
N HIS A 43 15.58 0.41 3.79
CA HIS A 43 16.27 -0.03 2.58
C HIS A 43 16.25 1.03 1.44
N GLY A 44 15.65 2.21 1.65
CA GLY A 44 15.75 3.37 0.76
C GLY A 44 14.46 3.79 0.04
N ALA A 45 13.36 3.06 0.21
CA ALA A 45 12.11 3.34 -0.50
C ALA A 45 11.39 4.61 0.02
N ASP A 46 10.66 5.29 -0.87
CA ASP A 46 9.59 6.22 -0.51
C ASP A 46 8.28 5.45 -0.47
N VAL A 47 7.56 5.46 0.65
CA VAL A 47 6.39 4.60 0.85
C VAL A 47 5.16 5.47 1.09
N ARG A 48 4.16 5.37 0.21
CA ARG A 48 2.82 5.94 0.41
C ARG A 48 1.82 4.81 0.59
N VAL A 49 0.81 5.03 1.43
CA VAL A 49 -0.10 3.97 1.85
C VAL A 49 -1.51 4.23 1.32
N VAL A 50 -2.14 3.17 0.83
CA VAL A 50 -3.58 3.14 0.53
C VAL A 50 -4.22 1.96 1.25
N MET A 51 -5.40 2.16 1.83
CA MET A 51 -6.07 1.18 2.69
C MET A 51 -7.50 0.91 2.22
N THR A 52 -7.97 -0.33 2.34
CA THR A 52 -9.42 -0.60 2.28
C THR A 52 -10.09 -0.18 3.58
N GLN A 53 -11.41 0.04 3.56
CA GLN A 53 -12.18 0.30 4.79
C GLN A 53 -12.08 -0.86 5.80
N ASP A 54 -11.99 -2.11 5.35
CA ASP A 54 -11.78 -3.23 6.27
C ASP A 54 -10.39 -3.19 6.94
N ALA A 55 -9.37 -2.70 6.24
CA ALA A 55 -8.04 -2.52 6.82
C ALA A 55 -8.03 -1.43 7.91
N THR A 56 -8.77 -0.33 7.71
CA THR A 56 -8.82 0.79 8.67
C THR A 56 -9.43 0.40 10.02
N ARG A 57 -10.27 -0.65 10.04
CA ARG A 57 -10.87 -1.22 11.26
C ARG A 57 -9.88 -2.04 12.10
N LEU A 58 -8.80 -2.51 11.49
CA LEU A 58 -7.76 -3.31 12.14
C LEU A 58 -6.53 -2.48 12.50
N VAL A 59 -6.13 -1.59 11.59
CA VAL A 59 -4.99 -0.68 11.75
C VAL A 59 -5.41 0.70 11.31
N THR A 60 -5.15 1.72 12.14
CA THR A 60 -5.63 3.07 11.83
C THR A 60 -4.77 3.73 10.75
N PRO A 61 -5.37 4.56 9.87
CA PRO A 61 -4.62 5.40 8.93
C PRO A 61 -3.59 6.29 9.64
N GLN A 62 -3.88 6.74 10.87
CA GLN A 62 -2.97 7.55 11.67
C GLN A 62 -1.66 6.80 12.02
N LEU A 63 -1.73 5.50 12.33
CA LEU A 63 -0.52 4.70 12.57
C LEU A 63 0.34 4.60 11.31
N MET A 64 -0.29 4.41 10.15
CA MET A 64 0.43 4.33 8.88
C MET A 64 1.00 5.68 8.44
N HIS A 65 0.32 6.78 8.76
CA HIS A 65 0.86 8.13 8.59
C HIS A 65 2.11 8.33 9.46
N TRP A 66 2.07 7.94 10.74
CA TRP A 66 3.25 7.99 11.60
C TRP A 66 4.39 7.10 11.07
N ALA A 67 4.07 5.90 10.59
CA ALA A 67 5.07 4.95 10.10
C ALA A 67 5.82 5.47 8.87
N THR A 68 5.14 6.18 7.96
CA THR A 68 5.69 6.60 6.67
C THR A 68 6.05 8.08 6.60
N GLY A 69 5.35 8.93 7.35
CA GLY A 69 5.39 10.39 7.22
C GLY A 69 4.56 10.93 6.07
N ASN A 70 3.92 10.06 5.29
CA ASN A 70 3.10 10.42 4.13
C ASN A 70 1.60 10.31 4.46
N PRO A 71 0.73 11.17 3.89
CA PRO A 71 -0.71 11.01 4.01
C PRO A 71 -1.19 9.63 3.54
N VAL A 72 -2.22 9.10 4.17
CA VAL A 72 -2.79 7.79 3.87
C VAL A 72 -4.09 7.95 3.10
N VAL A 73 -4.22 7.24 1.98
CA VAL A 73 -5.46 7.21 1.19
C VAL A 73 -6.36 6.09 1.73
N SER A 74 -7.46 6.44 2.40
CA SER A 74 -8.47 5.47 2.85
C SER A 74 -9.83 5.66 2.18
N GLU A 75 -9.99 6.73 1.41
CA GLU A 75 -11.20 7.10 0.69
C GLU A 75 -10.80 7.78 -0.61
N LEU A 76 -11.61 7.61 -1.66
CA LEU A 76 -11.43 8.30 -2.93
C LEU A 76 -12.37 9.49 -2.99
N THR A 77 -11.83 10.65 -3.33
CA THR A 77 -12.60 11.89 -3.45
C THR A 77 -12.43 12.47 -4.86
N GLY A 78 -12.93 13.68 -5.08
CA GLY A 78 -12.69 14.43 -6.32
C GLY A 78 -11.21 14.80 -6.56
N LYS A 79 -10.29 14.44 -5.65
CA LYS A 79 -8.85 14.68 -5.80
C LYS A 79 -8.11 13.62 -6.61
N LEU A 80 -8.81 12.59 -7.10
CA LEU A 80 -8.24 11.56 -7.99
C LEU A 80 -7.07 10.80 -7.34
N GLU A 81 -7.17 10.48 -6.05
CA GLU A 81 -6.08 9.89 -5.25
C GLU A 81 -5.57 8.58 -5.86
N HIS A 82 -6.48 7.77 -6.42
CA HIS A 82 -6.14 6.50 -7.04
C HIS A 82 -5.30 6.67 -8.31
N VAL A 83 -5.55 7.72 -9.10
CA VAL A 83 -4.76 8.05 -10.31
C VAL A 83 -3.42 8.65 -9.93
N GLU A 84 -3.41 9.62 -9.00
CA GLU A 84 -2.17 10.26 -8.54
C GLU A 84 -1.21 9.22 -7.97
N LEU A 85 -1.70 8.37 -7.06
CA LEU A 85 -0.87 7.39 -6.38
C LEU A 85 -0.34 6.32 -7.32
N ALA A 86 -1.18 5.79 -8.23
CA ALA A 86 -0.76 4.81 -9.22
C ALA A 86 0.26 5.38 -10.22
N THR A 87 0.12 6.67 -10.58
CA THR A 87 1.07 7.35 -11.47
C THR A 87 2.41 7.58 -10.77
N TRP A 88 2.37 8.02 -9.52
CA TRP A 88 3.55 8.30 -8.69
C TRP A 88 4.38 7.05 -8.40
N ALA A 89 3.75 5.91 -8.17
CA ALA A 89 4.42 4.67 -7.76
C ALA A 89 5.17 3.99 -8.92
N ASP A 90 6.33 3.44 -8.61
CA ASP A 90 7.07 2.52 -9.48
C ASP A 90 6.56 1.08 -9.26
N ILE A 91 6.20 0.76 -8.02
CA ILE A 91 5.73 -0.57 -7.59
C ILE A 91 4.44 -0.41 -6.76
N ILE A 92 3.43 -1.20 -7.09
CA ILE A 92 2.25 -1.42 -6.26
C ILE A 92 2.47 -2.70 -5.45
N LEU A 93 2.57 -2.57 -4.12
CA LEU A 93 2.72 -3.70 -3.21
C LEU A 93 1.44 -3.90 -2.40
N VAL A 94 0.71 -4.98 -2.67
CA VAL A 94 -0.50 -5.34 -1.93
C VAL A 94 -0.14 -6.32 -0.82
N ALA A 95 -0.02 -5.82 0.41
CA ALA A 95 0.46 -6.60 1.56
C ALA A 95 -0.21 -6.12 2.85
N PRO A 96 -1.09 -6.94 3.46
CA PRO A 96 -1.61 -8.21 2.97
C PRO A 96 -2.59 -8.04 1.79
N ALA A 97 -2.69 -9.07 0.94
CA ALA A 97 -3.74 -9.25 -0.06
C ALA A 97 -4.73 -10.32 0.40
N THR A 98 -5.96 -9.91 0.73
CA THR A 98 -7.04 -10.85 1.10
C THR A 98 -7.61 -11.55 -0.13
N ALA A 99 -8.22 -12.72 0.08
CA ALA A 99 -8.95 -13.45 -0.98
C ALA A 99 -9.97 -12.53 -1.68
N ASN A 100 -10.73 -11.73 -0.92
CA ASN A 100 -11.69 -10.76 -1.47
C ASN A 100 -11.04 -9.75 -2.43
N THR A 101 -9.92 -9.13 -2.06
CA THR A 101 -9.23 -8.18 -2.94
C THR A 101 -8.64 -8.88 -4.16
N LEU A 102 -8.08 -10.08 -4.00
CA LEU A 102 -7.57 -10.88 -5.13
C LEU A 102 -8.68 -11.23 -6.12
N SER A 103 -9.82 -11.71 -5.65
CA SER A 103 -10.99 -12.01 -6.49
C SER A 103 -11.50 -10.77 -7.21
N LYS A 104 -11.58 -9.62 -6.53
CA LYS A 104 -11.99 -8.36 -7.16
C LYS A 104 -11.04 -7.94 -8.27
N VAL A 105 -9.73 -7.95 -8.02
CA VAL A 105 -8.72 -7.63 -9.04
C VAL A 105 -8.80 -8.59 -10.24
N ALA A 106 -8.92 -9.89 -9.99
CA ALA A 106 -9.04 -10.89 -11.06
C ALA A 106 -10.31 -10.70 -11.92
N CYS A 107 -11.39 -10.19 -11.33
CA CYS A 107 -12.65 -9.89 -12.02
C CYS A 107 -12.77 -8.44 -12.51
N ALA A 108 -11.71 -7.64 -12.44
CA ALA A 108 -11.71 -6.22 -12.79
C ALA A 108 -12.76 -5.38 -12.03
N ILE A 109 -13.00 -5.71 -10.75
CA ILE A 109 -13.84 -4.95 -9.84
C ILE A 109 -12.96 -3.96 -9.06
N ASP A 110 -13.25 -2.66 -9.21
CA ASP A 110 -12.45 -1.57 -8.69
C ASP A 110 -13.21 -0.65 -7.70
N ASP A 111 -13.98 -1.27 -6.79
CA ASP A 111 -14.91 -0.62 -5.86
C ASP A 111 -14.32 -0.20 -4.48
N THR A 112 -12.99 -0.27 -4.32
CA THR A 112 -12.27 0.15 -3.11
C THR A 112 -11.05 1.01 -3.47
N PRO A 113 -10.55 1.89 -2.58
CA PRO A 113 -9.35 2.68 -2.86
C PRO A 113 -8.16 1.84 -3.34
N VAL A 114 -7.95 0.66 -2.74
CA VAL A 114 -6.89 -0.28 -3.14
C VAL A 114 -7.13 -0.84 -4.54
N THR A 115 -8.32 -1.37 -4.82
CA THR A 115 -8.61 -1.98 -6.12
C THR A 115 -8.63 -0.96 -7.25
N SER A 116 -9.06 0.28 -7.00
CA SER A 116 -8.99 1.37 -7.99
C SER A 116 -7.54 1.79 -8.29
N VAL A 117 -6.66 1.86 -7.27
CA VAL A 117 -5.22 2.10 -7.50
C VAL A 117 -4.60 0.98 -8.34
N ILE A 118 -4.93 -0.29 -8.03
CA ILE A 118 -4.43 -1.44 -8.79
C ILE A 118 -4.91 -1.40 -10.24
N SER A 119 -6.20 -1.10 -10.47
CA SER A 119 -6.80 -0.99 -11.81
C SER A 119 -6.05 0.02 -12.69
N VAL A 120 -5.81 1.23 -12.17
CA VAL A 120 -5.03 2.27 -12.88
C VAL A 120 -3.59 1.82 -13.11
N ALA A 121 -2.94 1.26 -12.09
CA ALA A 121 -1.56 0.80 -12.19
C ALA A 121 -1.38 -0.29 -13.25
N MET A 122 -2.32 -1.24 -13.36
CA MET A 122 -2.34 -2.25 -14.42
C MET A 122 -2.51 -1.61 -15.80
N GLY A 123 -3.40 -0.63 -15.94
CA GLY A 123 -3.57 0.13 -17.18
C GLY A 123 -2.31 0.91 -17.59
N LEU A 124 -1.50 1.35 -16.62
CA LEU A 124 -0.22 2.01 -16.82
C LEU A 124 0.96 1.04 -17.02
N GLY A 125 0.74 -0.28 -16.95
CA GLY A 125 1.80 -1.28 -17.06
C GLY A 125 2.77 -1.31 -15.86
N LYS A 126 2.35 -0.82 -14.70
CA LYS A 126 3.15 -0.82 -13.46
C LYS A 126 3.28 -2.23 -12.88
N LEU A 127 4.38 -2.48 -12.17
CA LEU A 127 4.56 -3.74 -11.45
C LEU A 127 3.59 -3.81 -10.26
N VAL A 128 2.73 -4.82 -10.24
CA VAL A 128 1.84 -5.12 -9.11
C VAL A 128 2.29 -6.43 -8.46
N ALA A 129 2.76 -6.34 -7.21
CA ALA A 129 3.12 -7.49 -6.39
C ALA A 129 2.05 -7.70 -5.32
N MET A 130 1.46 -8.90 -5.25
CA MET A 130 0.43 -9.23 -4.27
C MET A 130 0.95 -10.28 -3.30
N VAL A 131 0.78 -10.06 -1.99
CA VAL A 131 1.25 -10.93 -0.91
C VAL A 131 0.03 -11.51 -0.19
N PRO A 132 -0.44 -12.72 -0.57
CA PRO A 132 -1.69 -13.25 -0.05
C PRO A 132 -1.63 -13.53 1.46
N ALA A 133 -2.72 -13.22 2.18
CA ALA A 133 -2.90 -13.62 3.56
C ALA A 133 -4.38 -13.94 3.84
N MET A 134 -4.69 -15.22 4.03
CA MET A 134 -6.03 -15.77 4.22
C MET A 134 -6.00 -17.06 5.05
N HIS A 135 -7.16 -17.56 5.45
CA HIS A 135 -7.27 -18.88 6.09
C HIS A 135 -6.87 -19.98 5.10
N GLY A 136 -6.29 -21.09 5.57
CA GLY A 136 -5.78 -22.15 4.68
C GLY A 136 -6.82 -22.94 3.89
N SER A 137 -8.11 -22.69 4.11
CA SER A 137 -9.21 -23.27 3.32
C SER A 137 -9.63 -22.40 2.13
N MET A 138 -9.03 -21.21 1.98
CA MET A 138 -9.21 -20.29 0.86
C MET A 138 -7.96 -20.34 -0.02
#